data_AF-A0A7Y0N331-F1
#
_entry.id   AF-A0A7Y0N331-F1
#
_cell.length_a   1.000
_cell.length_b   1.000
_cell.length_c   1.000
_cell.angle_alpha   90.00
_cell.angle_beta   90.00
_cell.angle_gamma   90.00
#
_symmetry.space_group_name_H-M   'P 1'
#
loop_
_entity.id
_entity.type
_entity.pdbx_description
1 polymer ?
#
loop_
_entity_poly.entity_id
_entity_poly.type
_entity_poly.pdbx_seq_one_letter_code
_entity_poly.pdbx_strand_id
1 'polypeptide(L)'
;TDTRAERFSYSRPTNIEYTYLYGLSDSTLDDISRVGVPQNTIYSELIKQYHPELKQVPYKGHNEAVRLLQTGLVDGVVDAINQLKPMLLEGFDAKMLNDQISIKPVSIISKKGHHLEELDTFASFIHGEAVQKQLREQIALYQFELRRSALRDAIKLLPVDLKEPIRIKMESIFPYVVYN
;
A
#
# COMPACT_ATOMS: atom_id res chain seq x y z
N THR A 1 -1.52 4.38 19.70
CA THR A 1 -1.08 3.44 20.75
C THR A 1 -1.04 4.20 22.06
N ASP A 2 -1.19 3.51 23.18
CA ASP A 2 -1.21 4.17 24.51
C ASP A 2 0.10 4.91 24.79
N THR A 3 1.24 4.30 24.43
CA THR A 3 2.57 4.91 24.51
C THR A 3 2.70 6.21 23.73
N ARG A 4 2.07 6.32 22.55
CA ARG A 4 2.08 7.58 21.78
C ARG A 4 1.08 8.59 22.33
N ALA A 5 -0.01 8.14 22.97
CA ALA A 5 -1.00 9.01 23.61
C ALA A 5 -0.43 9.76 24.83
N GLU A 6 0.66 9.28 25.43
CA GLU A 6 1.41 10.03 26.44
C GLU A 6 2.07 11.30 25.86
N ARG A 7 2.46 11.25 24.58
CA ARG A 7 3.24 12.32 23.91
C ARG A 7 2.39 13.21 22.99
N PHE A 8 1.26 12.70 22.51
CA PHE A 8 0.42 13.38 21.52
C PHE A 8 -1.06 13.35 21.92
N SER A 9 -1.79 14.36 21.44
CA SER A 9 -3.24 14.32 21.42
C SER A 9 -3.71 13.77 20.07
N TYR A 10 -4.78 12.99 20.09
CA TYR A 10 -5.33 12.30 18.92
C TYR A 10 -6.71 12.84 18.60
N SER A 11 -7.00 12.99 17.31
CA SER A 11 -8.38 13.04 16.85
C SER A 11 -9.03 11.66 16.93
N ARG A 12 -10.35 11.58 16.73
CA ARG A 12 -10.99 10.31 16.33
C ARG A 12 -10.39 9.83 15.00
N PRO A 13 -10.37 8.52 14.71
CA PRO A 13 -9.82 8.02 13.45
C PRO A 13 -10.56 8.59 12.23
N THR A 14 -9.82 9.04 11.22
CA THR A 14 -10.33 9.83 10.10
C THR A 14 -10.45 9.04 8.80
N ASN A 15 -9.52 8.12 8.56
CA ASN A 15 -9.43 7.38 7.30
C ASN A 15 -8.65 6.08 7.47
N ILE A 16 -8.72 5.23 6.44
CA ILE A 16 -7.87 4.05 6.29
C ILE A 16 -6.55 4.49 5.65
N GLU A 17 -5.45 3.91 6.11
CA GLU A 17 -4.14 4.06 5.47
C GLU A 17 -3.88 2.85 4.58
N TYR A 18 -3.77 3.10 3.28
CA TYR A 18 -3.41 2.05 2.33
C TYR A 18 -1.96 1.66 2.55
N THR A 19 -1.74 0.35 2.70
CA THR A 19 -0.45 -0.24 3.00
C THR A 19 -0.17 -1.32 1.96
N TYR A 20 1.08 -1.42 1.53
CA TYR A 20 1.49 -2.32 0.47
C TYR A 20 2.69 -3.14 0.89
N LEU A 21 2.79 -4.33 0.32
CA LEU A 21 4.04 -5.06 0.15
C LEU A 21 4.65 -4.64 -1.19
N TYR A 22 5.80 -3.98 -1.12
CA TYR A 22 6.61 -3.64 -2.28
C TYR A 22 7.65 -4.73 -2.51
N GLY A 23 7.88 -5.12 -3.76
CA GLY A 23 8.80 -6.20 -4.09
C GLY A 23 9.24 -6.16 -5.54
N LEU A 24 10.19 -7.02 -5.91
CA LEU A 24 10.64 -7.17 -7.30
C LEU A 24 9.60 -7.89 -8.18
N SER A 25 8.64 -8.58 -7.57
CA SER A 25 7.54 -9.30 -8.22
C SER A 25 6.26 -9.15 -7.41
N ASP A 26 5.10 -9.32 -8.06
CA ASP A 26 3.79 -9.45 -7.40
C ASP A 26 3.75 -10.70 -6.49
N SER A 27 4.19 -10.50 -5.24
CA SER A 27 4.31 -11.53 -4.21
C SER A 27 3.37 -11.17 -3.06
N THR A 28 2.93 -12.17 -2.31
CA THR A 28 2.19 -11.99 -1.06
C THR A 28 3.09 -12.20 0.16
N LEU A 29 2.59 -11.91 1.35
CA LEU A 29 3.35 -12.17 2.58
C LEU A 29 3.59 -13.65 2.83
N ASP A 30 2.73 -14.52 2.29
CA ASP A 30 2.89 -15.98 2.37
C ASP A 30 4.00 -16.51 1.45
N ASP A 31 4.39 -15.74 0.43
CA ASP A 31 5.37 -16.15 -0.58
C ASP A 31 6.82 -15.79 -0.19
N ILE A 32 7.02 -15.01 0.88
CA ILE A 32 8.31 -14.44 1.24
C ILE A 32 8.86 -14.99 2.56
N SER A 33 10.15 -14.80 2.81
CA SER A 33 10.80 -15.25 4.05
C SER A 33 11.35 -14.09 4.88
N ARG A 34 11.71 -12.98 4.23
CA ARG A 34 12.31 -11.79 4.84
C ARG A 34 11.59 -10.54 4.37
N VAL A 35 11.10 -9.76 5.33
CA VAL A 35 10.34 -8.55 5.06
C VAL A 35 11.00 -7.34 5.70
N GLY A 36 11.22 -6.30 4.90
CA GLY A 36 11.64 -5.00 5.40
C GLY A 36 10.48 -4.28 6.06
N VAL A 37 10.70 -3.73 7.25
CA VAL A 37 9.66 -3.00 8.00
C VAL A 37 10.18 -1.65 8.49
N PRO A 38 9.46 -0.54 8.28
CA PRO A 38 9.95 0.77 8.66
C PRO A 38 9.97 0.90 10.18
N GLN A 39 11.08 1.41 10.70
CA GLN A 39 11.27 1.66 12.11
C GLN A 39 10.23 2.66 12.64
N ASN A 40 9.84 2.51 13.90
CA ASN A 40 8.88 3.38 14.58
C ASN A 40 7.48 3.40 13.92
N THR A 41 7.09 2.31 13.27
CA THR A 41 5.73 2.10 12.75
C THR A 41 5.05 0.94 13.48
N ILE A 42 3.74 0.80 13.29
CA ILE A 42 2.98 -0.32 13.85
C ILE A 42 3.20 -1.63 13.08
N TYR A 43 3.81 -1.55 11.88
CA TYR A 43 3.86 -2.68 10.95
C TYR A 43 4.68 -3.84 11.50
N SER A 44 5.68 -3.58 12.35
CA SER A 44 6.48 -4.66 12.94
C SER A 44 5.64 -5.56 13.83
N GLU A 45 4.87 -4.96 14.74
CA GLU A 45 3.94 -5.68 15.61
C GLU A 45 2.85 -6.38 14.79
N LEU A 46 2.32 -5.67 13.79
CA LEU A 46 1.24 -6.17 12.95
C LEU A 46 1.68 -7.40 12.14
N ILE A 47 2.81 -7.33 11.44
CA ILE A 47 3.35 -8.47 10.69
C ILE A 47 3.62 -9.63 11.62
N LYS A 48 4.18 -9.39 12.82
CA LYS A 48 4.48 -10.46 13.77
C LYS A 48 3.24 -11.18 14.30
N GLN A 49 2.10 -10.47 14.35
CA GLN A 49 0.83 -11.04 14.77
C GLN A 49 0.22 -11.98 13.72
N TYR A 50 0.33 -11.63 12.44
CA TYR A 50 -0.31 -12.38 11.35
C TYR A 50 0.63 -13.39 10.67
N HIS A 51 1.92 -13.08 10.59
CA HIS A 51 2.98 -13.86 9.94
C HIS A 51 4.22 -13.95 10.85
N PRO A 52 4.12 -14.66 12.00
CA PRO A 52 5.18 -14.74 13.00
C PRO A 52 6.48 -15.39 12.48
N GLU A 53 6.40 -16.19 11.43
CA GLU A 53 7.50 -16.86 10.74
C GLU A 53 8.39 -15.92 9.91
N LEU A 54 7.84 -14.76 9.49
CA LEU A 54 8.58 -13.81 8.67
C LEU A 54 9.72 -13.15 9.45
N LYS A 55 10.92 -13.21 8.89
CA LYS A 55 12.08 -12.51 9.42
C LYS A 55 11.99 -11.03 9.06
N GLN A 56 11.78 -10.19 10.08
CA GLN A 56 11.67 -8.76 9.88
C GLN A 56 13.04 -8.08 9.90
N VAL A 57 13.29 -7.23 8.90
CA VAL A 57 14.49 -6.39 8.81
C VAL A 57 14.09 -4.92 8.96
N PRO A 58 14.43 -4.25 10.05
CA PRO A 58 14.04 -2.86 10.26
C PRO A 58 14.82 -1.93 9.31
N TYR A 59 14.15 -0.92 8.75
CA TYR A 59 14.81 0.11 7.92
C TYR A 59 14.32 1.53 8.23
N LYS A 60 15.02 2.54 7.71
CA LYS A 60 14.70 3.96 7.86
C LYS A 60 14.65 4.68 6.52
N GLY A 61 13.42 4.99 6.11
CA GLY A 61 13.14 5.84 4.95
C GLY A 61 13.32 5.12 3.61
N HIS A 62 12.97 5.84 2.54
CA HIS A 62 12.83 5.30 1.19
C HIS A 62 14.12 4.67 0.65
N ASN A 63 15.24 5.40 0.70
CA ASN A 63 16.50 4.93 0.09
C ASN A 63 17.00 3.61 0.70
N GLU A 64 16.80 3.42 2.01
CA GLU A 64 17.18 2.17 2.67
C GLU A 64 16.26 1.02 2.27
N ALA A 65 14.95 1.26 2.16
CA ALA A 65 14.01 0.27 1.64
C ALA A 65 14.37 -0.19 0.22
N VAL A 66 14.65 0.77 -0.67
CA VAL A 66 15.07 0.48 -2.06
C VAL A 66 16.35 -0.35 -2.07
N ARG A 67 17.36 0.05 -1.27
CA ARG A 67 18.61 -0.70 -1.16
C ARG A 67 18.37 -2.13 -0.67
N LEU A 68 17.52 -2.33 0.34
CA LEU A 68 17.22 -3.67 0.88
C LEU A 68 16.59 -4.58 -0.19
N LEU A 69 15.66 -4.04 -0.99
CA LEU A 69 15.04 -4.74 -2.11
C LEU A 69 16.06 -5.07 -3.21
N GLN A 70 16.82 -4.08 -3.68
CA GLN A 70 17.79 -4.25 -4.78
C GLN A 70 18.93 -5.21 -4.44
N THR A 71 19.34 -5.26 -3.17
CA THR A 71 20.40 -6.17 -2.70
C THR A 71 19.89 -7.57 -2.37
N GLY A 72 18.57 -7.81 -2.43
CA GLY A 72 17.97 -9.09 -2.03
C GLY A 72 18.15 -9.43 -0.54
N LEU A 73 18.42 -8.42 0.29
CA LEU A 73 18.50 -8.59 1.76
C LEU A 73 17.12 -8.89 2.35
N VAL A 74 16.07 -8.36 1.70
CA VAL A 74 14.67 -8.69 1.96
C VAL A 74 14.02 -9.07 0.64
N ASP A 75 12.96 -9.87 0.72
CA ASP A 75 12.19 -10.31 -0.44
C ASP A 75 11.07 -9.31 -0.77
N GLY A 76 10.64 -8.53 0.24
CA GLY A 76 9.72 -7.41 0.09
C GLY A 76 9.81 -6.41 1.24
N VAL A 77 9.20 -5.23 1.09
CA VAL A 77 9.12 -4.17 2.09
C VAL A 77 7.67 -3.77 2.32
N VAL A 78 7.24 -3.64 3.58
CA VAL A 78 5.90 -3.16 3.92
C VAL A 78 5.92 -1.68 4.26
N ASP A 79 5.18 -0.85 3.53
CA ASP A 79 5.05 0.58 3.85
C ASP A 79 3.69 1.16 3.38
N ALA A 80 3.39 2.39 3.80
CA ALA A 80 2.18 3.10 3.45
C ALA A 80 2.19 3.65 2.01
N ILE A 81 1.03 4.12 1.57
CA ILE A 81 0.79 4.72 0.24
C ILE A 81 1.74 5.86 -0.15
N ASN A 82 2.36 6.54 0.81
CA ASN A 82 3.40 7.54 0.54
C ASN A 82 4.59 6.96 -0.24
N GLN A 83 4.86 5.65 -0.13
CA GLN A 83 5.89 4.96 -0.90
C GLN A 83 5.41 4.46 -2.27
N LEU A 84 4.11 4.51 -2.57
CA LEU A 84 3.57 3.87 -3.78
C LEU A 84 4.19 4.46 -5.05
N LYS A 85 4.12 5.78 -5.23
CA LYS A 85 4.70 6.44 -6.41
C LYS A 85 6.21 6.20 -6.53
N PRO A 86 7.05 6.51 -5.51
CA PRO A 86 8.49 6.34 -5.67
C PRO A 86 8.90 4.88 -5.86
N MET A 87 8.25 3.91 -5.21
CA MET A 87 8.56 2.48 -5.42
C MET A 87 8.22 2.01 -6.84
N LEU A 88 7.07 2.43 -7.38
CA LEU A 88 6.71 2.10 -8.77
C LEU A 88 7.68 2.73 -9.78
N LEU A 89 8.21 3.93 -9.50
CA LEU A 89 9.20 4.60 -10.35
C LEU A 89 10.57 3.90 -10.33
N GLU A 90 10.93 3.28 -9.21
CA GLU A 90 12.12 2.41 -9.09
C GLU A 90 11.91 1.02 -9.75
N GLY A 91 10.73 0.77 -10.32
CA GLY A 91 10.41 -0.47 -11.04
C GLY A 91 9.95 -1.62 -10.15
N PHE A 92 9.61 -1.37 -8.89
CA PHE A 92 9.04 -2.38 -8.00
C PHE A 92 7.54 -2.56 -8.23
N ASP A 93 7.06 -3.77 -7.94
CA ASP A 93 5.64 -4.08 -7.82
C ASP A 93 5.09 -3.71 -6.44
N ALA A 94 3.77 -3.56 -6.35
CA ALA A 94 3.07 -3.23 -5.11
C ALA A 94 1.79 -4.05 -4.95
N LYS A 95 1.72 -4.84 -3.87
CA LYS A 95 0.54 -5.63 -3.48
C LYS A 95 -0.14 -4.99 -2.27
N MET A 96 -1.43 -4.65 -2.39
CA MET A 96 -2.19 -4.05 -1.29
C MET A 96 -2.42 -5.08 -0.17
N LEU A 97 -2.19 -4.67 1.07
CA LEU A 97 -2.29 -5.54 2.25
C LEU A 97 -3.55 -5.32 3.09
N ASN A 98 -4.32 -4.26 2.83
CA ASN A 98 -5.49 -3.89 3.63
C ASN A 98 -6.57 -4.96 3.74
N ASP A 99 -6.65 -5.89 2.79
CA ASP A 99 -7.59 -7.01 2.81
C ASP A 99 -6.97 -8.29 3.41
N GLN A 100 -5.65 -8.33 3.60
CA GLN A 100 -4.91 -9.49 4.14
C GLN A 100 -4.59 -9.31 5.63
N ILE A 101 -4.32 -8.07 6.03
CA ILE A 101 -3.98 -7.73 7.41
C ILE A 101 -4.91 -6.63 7.92
N SER A 102 -5.40 -6.78 9.15
CA SER A 102 -6.26 -5.77 9.78
C SER A 102 -5.46 -4.52 10.17
N ILE A 103 -5.34 -3.60 9.21
CA ILE A 103 -4.72 -2.30 9.43
C ILE A 103 -5.74 -1.37 10.08
N LYS A 104 -5.44 -0.93 11.30
CA LYS A 104 -6.30 -0.03 12.05
C LYS A 104 -6.40 1.33 11.34
N PRO A 105 -7.57 1.99 11.37
CA PRO A 105 -7.72 3.36 10.88
C PRO A 105 -6.72 4.33 11.52
N VAL A 106 -6.31 5.34 10.77
CA VAL A 106 -5.36 6.37 11.22
C VAL A 106 -6.07 7.62 11.70
N SER A 107 -5.38 8.44 12.48
CA SER A 107 -5.90 9.66 13.10
C SER A 107 -4.94 10.83 12.88
N ILE A 108 -5.46 12.05 12.97
CA ILE A 108 -4.65 13.26 13.02
C ILE A 108 -4.11 13.41 14.44
N ILE A 109 -2.86 13.85 14.57
CA ILE A 109 -2.22 14.10 15.87
C ILE A 109 -1.82 15.56 16.01
N SER A 110 -1.79 16.02 17.26
CA SER A 110 -1.18 17.28 17.66
C SER A 110 -0.26 17.07 18.86
N LYS A 111 0.50 18.11 19.22
CA LYS A 111 1.25 18.14 20.49
C LYS A 111 0.29 17.91 21.65
N LYS A 112 0.71 17.13 22.66
CA LYS A 112 -0.13 16.81 23.83
C LYS A 112 -0.75 18.08 24.43
N GLY A 113 -2.06 18.05 24.61
CA GLY A 113 -2.85 19.14 25.19
C GLY A 113 -3.04 20.38 24.31
N HIS A 114 -2.65 20.34 23.03
CA HIS A 114 -2.78 21.48 22.11
C HIS A 114 -3.76 21.15 20.97
N HIS A 115 -4.38 22.18 20.41
CA HIS A 115 -5.27 22.12 19.24
C HIS A 115 -6.41 21.11 19.35
N LEU A 116 -6.95 20.93 20.56
CA LEU A 116 -7.94 19.87 20.82
C LEU A 116 -9.26 20.13 20.10
N GLU A 117 -9.71 21.38 20.08
CA GLU A 117 -10.93 21.80 19.39
C GLU A 117 -10.78 21.69 17.87
N GLU A 118 -9.61 22.06 17.35
CA GLU A 118 -9.29 21.95 15.93
C GLU A 118 -9.20 20.48 15.51
N LEU A 119 -8.61 19.60 16.33
CA LEU A 119 -8.58 18.17 16.07
C LEU A 119 -9.99 17.57 15.93
N ASP A 120 -10.93 17.96 16.79
CA ASP A 120 -12.31 17.47 16.71
C ASP A 120 -13.09 18.11 15.55
N THR A 121 -12.83 19.40 15.27
CA THR A 121 -13.40 20.10 14.12
C THR A 121 -12.95 19.44 12.80
N PHE A 122 -11.66 19.15 12.66
CA PHE A 122 -11.12 18.45 11.48
C PHE A 122 -11.67 17.03 11.38
N ALA A 123 -11.71 16.27 12.47
CA ALA A 123 -12.29 14.93 12.45
C ALA A 123 -13.76 14.96 12.01
N SER A 124 -14.56 15.87 12.56
CA SER A 124 -15.98 15.99 12.25
C SER A 124 -16.19 16.42 10.79
N PHE A 125 -15.40 17.37 10.28
CA PHE A 125 -15.42 17.75 8.87
C PHE A 125 -15.06 16.55 7.96
N ILE A 126 -13.99 15.83 8.30
CA ILE A 126 -13.54 14.67 7.52
C ILE A 126 -14.56 13.54 7.54
N HIS A 127 -15.29 13.35 8.65
CA HIS A 127 -16.39 12.38 8.75
C HIS A 127 -17.64 12.78 7.97
N GLY A 128 -17.72 14.01 7.46
CA GLY A 128 -18.79 14.42 6.56
C GLY A 128 -18.87 13.51 5.34
N GLU A 129 -20.09 13.11 4.96
CA GLU A 129 -20.33 12.13 3.88
C GLU A 129 -19.64 12.52 2.57
N ALA A 130 -19.75 13.79 2.18
CA ALA A 130 -19.12 14.32 0.97
C ALA A 130 -17.59 14.15 1.00
N VAL A 131 -16.96 14.46 2.13
CA VAL A 131 -15.50 14.37 2.29
C VAL A 131 -15.05 12.91 2.32
N GLN A 132 -15.76 12.04 3.05
CA GLN A 132 -15.49 10.60 3.06
C GLN A 132 -15.60 9.98 1.66
N LYS A 133 -16.65 10.34 0.91
CA LYS A 133 -16.82 9.89 -0.48
C LYS A 133 -15.67 10.37 -1.35
N GLN A 134 -15.34 11.65 -1.28
CA GLN A 134 -14.24 12.23 -2.03
C GLN A 134 -12.90 11.57 -1.70
N LEU A 135 -12.59 11.32 -0.42
CA LEU A 135 -11.36 10.63 -0.03
C LEU A 135 -11.26 9.24 -0.66
N ARG A 136 -12.35 8.45 -0.62
CA ARG A 136 -12.37 7.12 -1.24
C ARG A 136 -12.13 7.19 -2.74
N GLU A 137 -12.86 8.05 -3.44
CA GLU A 137 -12.77 8.17 -4.91
C GLU A 137 -11.40 8.69 -5.35
N GLN A 138 -10.88 9.72 -4.70
CA GLN A 138 -9.59 10.32 -5.06
C GLN A 138 -8.43 9.39 -4.77
N ILE A 139 -8.45 8.67 -3.65
CA ILE A 139 -7.38 7.71 -3.34
C ILE A 139 -7.45 6.50 -4.29
N ALA A 140 -8.64 6.01 -4.62
CA ALA A 140 -8.80 4.94 -5.61
C ALA A 140 -8.29 5.36 -7.00
N LEU A 141 -8.67 6.56 -7.46
CA LEU A 141 -8.20 7.12 -8.72
C LEU A 141 -6.68 7.31 -8.73
N TYR A 142 -6.12 7.89 -7.66
CA TYR A 142 -4.68 8.11 -7.52
C TYR A 142 -3.88 6.81 -7.65
N GLN A 143 -4.30 5.76 -6.92
CA GLN A 143 -3.66 4.44 -7.00
C GLN A 143 -3.77 3.82 -8.39
N PHE A 144 -4.96 3.89 -9.00
CA PHE A 144 -5.21 3.37 -10.32
C PHE A 144 -4.31 4.03 -11.37
N GLU A 145 -4.23 5.36 -11.35
CA GLU A 145 -3.43 6.13 -12.30
C GLU A 145 -1.94 5.81 -12.19
N LEU A 146 -1.41 5.71 -10.96
CA LEU A 146 0.00 5.35 -10.74
C LEU A 146 0.32 3.96 -11.28
N ARG A 147 -0.48 2.95 -10.92
CA ARG A 147 -0.26 1.57 -11.37
C ARG A 147 -0.45 1.42 -12.88
N ARG A 148 -1.43 2.13 -13.46
CA ARG A 148 -1.64 2.17 -14.90
C ARG A 148 -0.46 2.79 -15.63
N SER A 149 0.11 3.87 -15.11
CA SER A 149 1.31 4.49 -15.68
C SER A 149 2.49 3.53 -15.64
N ALA A 150 2.77 2.94 -14.48
CA ALA A 150 3.86 1.97 -14.32
C ALA A 150 3.72 0.78 -15.27
N LEU A 151 2.51 0.21 -15.40
CA LEU A 151 2.24 -0.89 -16.33
C LEU A 151 2.46 -0.47 -17.79
N ARG A 152 2.02 0.73 -18.19
CA ARG A 152 2.24 1.25 -19.55
C ARG A 152 3.73 1.43 -19.84
N ASP A 153 4.49 1.89 -18.86
CA ASP A 153 5.94 2.07 -19.01
C ASP A 153 6.66 0.73 -19.09
N ALA A 154 6.24 -0.28 -18.32
CA ALA A 154 6.75 -1.64 -18.43
C ALA A 154 6.45 -2.28 -19.81
N ILE A 155 5.24 -2.09 -20.35
CA ILE A 155 4.85 -2.60 -21.68
C ILE A 155 5.76 -2.05 -22.79
N LYS A 156 6.21 -0.79 -22.70
CA LYS A 156 7.12 -0.18 -23.70
C LYS A 156 8.48 -0.89 -23.79
N LEU A 157 8.87 -1.62 -22.75
CA LEU A 157 10.12 -2.39 -22.70
C LEU A 157 9.97 -3.81 -23.27
N LEU A 158 8.74 -4.28 -23.50
CA LEU A 158 8.49 -5.60 -24.07
C LEU A 158 8.75 -5.59 -25.59
N PRO A 159 9.27 -6.69 -26.17
CA PRO A 159 9.46 -6.83 -27.60
C PRO A 159 8.12 -7.15 -28.31
N VAL A 160 7.09 -6.35 -28.05
CA VAL A 160 5.73 -6.52 -28.61
C VAL A 160 5.38 -5.29 -29.45
N ASP A 161 4.92 -5.52 -30.69
CA ASP A 161 4.37 -4.44 -31.50
C ASP A 161 2.93 -4.14 -31.10
N LEU A 162 2.73 -3.00 -30.42
CA LEU A 162 1.41 -2.55 -29.97
C LEU A 162 0.53 -2.01 -31.11
N LYS A 163 1.05 -1.89 -32.34
CA LYS A 163 0.27 -1.50 -33.52
C LYS A 163 -0.43 -2.68 -34.17
N GLU A 164 0.06 -3.89 -33.93
CA GLU A 164 -0.53 -5.11 -34.45
C GLU A 164 -1.73 -5.53 -33.58
N PRO A 165 -2.87 -5.93 -34.18
CA PRO A 165 -4.03 -6.36 -33.43
C PRO A 165 -3.78 -7.70 -32.74
N ILE A 166 -4.04 -7.75 -31.42
CA ILE A 166 -4.00 -9.01 -30.66
C ILE A 166 -5.24 -9.85 -31.01
N ARG A 167 -5.02 -11.04 -31.58
CA ARG A 167 -6.09 -12.00 -31.88
C ARG A 167 -6.29 -12.96 -30.71
N ILE A 168 -7.43 -12.88 -30.04
CA ILE A 168 -7.79 -13.75 -28.92
C ILE A 168 -8.76 -14.83 -29.43
N LYS A 169 -8.42 -16.10 -29.24
CA LYS A 169 -9.34 -17.24 -29.38
C LYS A 169 -9.58 -17.80 -27.99
N MET A 170 -10.85 -17.91 -27.60
CA MET A 170 -11.27 -18.63 -26.40
C MET A 170 -11.68 -20.04 -26.83
N GLU A 171 -11.48 -21.01 -25.95
CA GLU A 171 -11.87 -22.38 -26.25
C GLU A 171 -13.38 -22.54 -25.99
N SER A 172 -14.09 -23.15 -26.93
CA SER A 172 -15.54 -23.33 -26.81
C SER A 172 -15.83 -24.52 -25.87
N ILE A 173 -15.89 -24.25 -24.57
CA ILE A 173 -16.28 -25.26 -23.57
C ILE A 173 -17.71 -24.97 -23.14
N PHE A 174 -18.67 -25.84 -23.50
CA PHE A 174 -20.03 -25.74 -22.96
C PHE A 174 -20.03 -26.09 -21.46
N PRO A 175 -20.74 -25.34 -20.60
CA PRO A 175 -21.63 -24.20 -20.88
C PRO A 175 -20.95 -22.80 -20.78
N TYR A 176 -19.62 -22.74 -20.71
CA TYR A 176 -18.87 -21.54 -20.32
C TYR A 176 -18.55 -20.59 -21.48
N VAL A 177 -18.30 -21.12 -22.69
CA VAL A 177 -17.99 -20.32 -23.88
C VAL A 177 -18.74 -20.90 -25.07
N VAL A 178 -19.67 -20.10 -25.63
CA VAL A 178 -20.42 -20.43 -26.85
C VAL A 178 -20.15 -19.34 -27.87
N TYR A 179 -19.61 -19.73 -29.03
CA TYR A 179 -19.49 -18.86 -30.19
C TYR A 179 -20.77 -18.98 -31.02
N ASN A 180 -21.52 -17.88 -31.14
CA ASN A 180 -22.67 -17.75 -32.04
C ASN A 180 -22.27 -17.05 -33.33
#